data_AF-A0A2X1KGP8-F1
#
_entry.id   AF-A0A2X1KGP8-F1
#
_cell.length_a   1.000
_cell.length_b   1.000
_cell.length_c   1.000
_cell.angle_alpha   90.00
_cell.angle_beta   90.00
_cell.angle_gamma   90.00
#
_symmetry.space_group_name_H-M   'P 1'
#
loop_
_entity.id
_entity.type
_entity.pdbx_description
1 polymer ?
#
loop_
_entity_poly.entity_id
_entity_poly.type
_entity_poly.pdbx_seq_one_letter_code
_entity_poly.pdbx_strand_id
1 'polypeptide(L)'
;MKTQRCFLIFSQGRRDYETEHFNATRGQGAVWYKWNNWLTTRTGIAFADNTPVFARQDFRQDINLALLPKTLFTTGYRYTKYYDDVEVDAWQGGVSLYTGPVITSYRYTHYDSSDAGGSYSNMIFRASE
;
A
#
# COMPACT_ATOMS: atom_id res chain seq x y z
N MET A 1 -18.12 -18.66 -3.03
CA MET A 1 -18.69 -17.71 -2.05
C MET A 1 -17.91 -16.41 -2.14
N LYS A 2 -18.58 -15.27 -2.40
CA LYS A 2 -17.95 -13.95 -2.42
C LYS A 2 -17.84 -13.44 -0.98
N THR A 3 -16.70 -12.92 -0.58
CA THR A 3 -16.48 -12.44 0.80
C THR A 3 -15.91 -11.04 0.75
N GLN A 4 -16.47 -10.15 1.57
CA GLN A 4 -16.02 -8.78 1.72
C GLN A 4 -15.55 -8.56 3.16
N ARG A 5 -14.44 -7.85 3.32
CA ARG A 5 -13.96 -7.38 4.62
C ARG A 5 -13.66 -5.90 4.50
N CYS A 6 -14.16 -5.11 5.44
CA CYS A 6 -13.89 -3.69 5.53
C CYS A 6 -13.18 -3.40 6.85
N PHE A 7 -12.31 -2.41 6.84
CA PHE A 7 -11.67 -1.90 8.03
C PHE A 7 -11.52 -0.39 7.94
N LEU A 8 -11.66 0.27 9.08
CA LEU A 8 -11.52 1.71 9.25
C LEU A 8 -10.58 1.95 10.44
N ILE A 9 -9.59 2.83 10.24
CA ILE A 9 -8.69 3.32 11.28
C ILE A 9 -8.79 4.84 11.33
N PHE A 10 -8.81 5.35 12.55
CA PHE A 10 -8.48 6.73 12.85
C PHE A 10 -7.16 6.77 13.62
N SER A 11 -6.27 7.66 13.22
CA SER A 11 -4.95 7.85 13.83
C SER A 11 -4.69 9.32 14.03
N GLN A 12 -4.01 9.67 15.12
CA GLN A 12 -3.51 11.01 15.38
C GLN A 12 -1.99 10.96 15.48
N GLY A 13 -1.33 12.01 15.00
CA GLY A 13 0.13 12.13 15.01
C GLY A 13 0.54 13.56 15.30
N ARG A 14 1.75 13.71 15.81
CA ARG A 14 2.40 15.00 16.04
C ARG A 14 3.80 14.97 15.43
N ARG A 15 4.20 16.06 14.78
CA ARG A 15 5.55 16.24 14.26
C ARG A 15 6.09 17.55 14.77
N ASP A 16 7.22 17.46 15.46
CA ASP A 16 7.90 18.59 16.05
C ASP A 16 9.15 18.91 15.23
N TYR A 17 9.28 20.17 14.83
CA TYR A 17 10.46 20.78 14.23
C TYR A 17 11.07 21.77 15.22
N GLU A 18 12.30 22.23 14.95
CA GLU A 18 13.02 23.13 15.88
C GLU A 18 12.23 24.39 16.28
N THR A 19 11.34 24.89 15.40
CA THR A 19 10.54 26.10 15.65
C THR A 19 9.03 25.88 15.56
N GLU A 20 8.55 24.73 15.08
CA GLU A 20 7.13 24.53 14.75
C GLU A 20 6.62 23.14 15.17
N HIS A 21 5.37 23.09 15.62
CA HIS A 21 4.73 21.86 16.07
C HIS A 21 3.45 21.64 15.28
N PHE A 22 3.32 20.49 14.63
CA PHE A 22 2.17 20.14 13.81
C PHE A 22 1.45 18.94 14.40
N ASN A 23 0.15 19.08 14.62
CA ASN A 23 -0.74 17.96 14.91
C ASN A 23 -1.51 17.59 13.64
N ALA A 24 -1.82 16.31 13.49
CA ALA A 24 -2.64 15.84 12.38
C ALA A 24 -3.47 14.63 12.77
N THR A 25 -4.65 14.56 12.19
CA THR A 25 -5.49 13.38 12.20
C THR A 25 -5.49 12.76 10.80
N ARG A 26 -5.43 11.43 10.74
CA ARG A 26 -5.58 10.64 9.52
C ARG A 26 -6.69 9.63 9.72
N GLY A 27 -7.67 9.66 8.83
CA GLY A 27 -8.66 8.61 8.64
C GLY A 27 -8.27 7.73 7.47
N GLN A 28 -8.32 6.41 7.63
CA GLN A 28 -8.10 5.47 6.53
C GLN A 28 -9.12 4.34 6.55
N GLY A 29 -9.58 3.95 5.36
CA GLY A 29 -10.46 2.83 5.14
C GLY A 29 -9.87 1.89 4.10
N ALA A 30 -10.09 0.59 4.27
CA ALA A 30 -9.74 -0.39 3.25
C ALA A 30 -10.80 -1.49 3.15
N VAL A 31 -11.10 -1.87 1.92
CA VAL A 31 -12.05 -2.93 1.57
C VAL A 31 -11.30 -4.01 0.82
N TRP A 32 -11.41 -5.24 1.30
CA TRP A 32 -10.97 -6.45 0.62
C TRP A 32 -12.17 -7.15 0.02
N TYR A 33 -12.05 -7.53 -1.23
CA TYR A 33 -13.08 -8.23 -1.97
C TYR A 33 -12.51 -9.51 -2.56
N LYS A 34 -13.02 -10.66 -2.10
CA LYS A 34 -12.73 -11.96 -2.70
C LYS A 34 -13.78 -12.26 -3.76
N TRP A 35 -13.38 -12.16 -5.03
CA TRP A 35 -14.27 -12.39 -6.18
C TRP A 35 -14.52 -13.88 -6.39
N ASN A 36 -13.46 -14.68 -6.30
CA ASN A 36 -13.48 -16.13 -6.43
C ASN A 36 -12.26 -16.73 -5.70
N ASN A 37 -11.94 -18.01 -5.95
CA ASN A 37 -10.84 -18.68 -5.26
C ASN A 37 -9.44 -18.20 -5.68
N TRP A 38 -9.32 -17.56 -6.85
CA TRP A 38 -8.04 -17.13 -7.41
C TRP A 38 -7.89 -15.59 -7.49
N LEU A 39 -8.96 -14.80 -7.36
CA LEU A 39 -8.93 -13.33 -7.48
C LEU A 39 -9.42 -12.65 -6.21
N THR A 40 -8.56 -11.81 -5.64
CA THR A 40 -8.89 -10.93 -4.51
C THR A 40 -8.39 -9.52 -4.81
N THR A 41 -9.24 -8.51 -4.63
CA THR A 41 -8.84 -7.10 -4.75
C THR A 41 -8.88 -6.42 -3.38
N ARG A 42 -8.03 -5.42 -3.20
CA ARG A 42 -8.03 -4.54 -2.04
C ARG A 42 -8.05 -3.10 -2.52
N THR A 43 -9.02 -2.32 -2.07
CA THR A 43 -9.09 -0.89 -2.30
C THR A 43 -8.94 -0.18 -0.96
N GLY A 44 -8.03 0.78 -0.87
CA GLY A 44 -7.77 1.56 0.32
C GLY A 44 -7.75 3.04 0.01
N ILE A 45 -8.30 3.83 0.91
CA ILE A 45 -8.27 5.29 0.86
C ILE A 45 -7.86 5.82 2.21
N ALA A 46 -7.05 6.86 2.24
CA ALA A 46 -6.78 7.63 3.44
C ALA A 46 -6.76 9.12 3.15
N PHE A 47 -7.22 9.88 4.13
CA PHE A 47 -7.23 11.33 4.12
C PHE A 47 -6.67 11.82 5.44
N ALA A 48 -5.84 12.86 5.39
CA ALA A 48 -5.29 13.50 6.56
C ALA A 48 -5.30 15.03 6.42
N ASP A 49 -5.11 15.71 7.56
CA ASP A 49 -4.94 17.15 7.60
C ASP A 49 -3.75 17.61 6.73
N ASN A 50 -3.81 18.83 6.20
CA ASN A 50 -2.77 19.39 5.33
C ASN A 50 -1.56 19.87 6.14
N THR A 51 -0.89 18.93 6.81
CA THR A 51 0.30 19.16 7.64
C THR A 51 1.36 18.10 7.30
N PRO A 52 2.66 18.35 7.57
CA PRO A 52 3.75 17.44 7.22
C PRO A 52 3.82 16.16 8.09
N VAL A 53 2.75 15.83 8.81
CA VAL A 53 2.66 14.68 9.71
C VAL A 53 2.21 13.42 8.96
N PHE A 54 1.24 13.55 8.05
CA PHE A 54 0.70 12.45 7.26
C PHE A 54 0.56 12.85 5.79
N ALA A 55 0.48 11.86 4.90
CA ALA A 55 0.06 12.11 3.52
C ALA A 55 -1.39 12.60 3.51
N ARG A 56 -1.64 13.71 2.80
CA ARG A 56 -2.94 14.37 2.73
C ARG A 56 -3.98 13.45 2.09
N GLN A 57 -3.60 12.76 1.02
CA GLN A 57 -4.44 11.77 0.35
C GLN A 57 -3.61 10.56 -0.04
N ASP A 58 -4.14 9.37 0.19
CA ASP A 58 -3.49 8.10 -0.14
C ASP A 58 -4.55 7.17 -0.72
N PHE A 59 -4.44 6.85 -2.00
CA PHE A 59 -5.27 5.87 -2.67
C PHE A 59 -4.43 4.63 -2.97
N ARG A 60 -4.97 3.45 -2.70
CA ARG A 60 -4.29 2.18 -2.94
C ARG A 60 -5.25 1.17 -3.53
N GLN A 61 -4.84 0.56 -4.64
CA GLN A 61 -5.53 -0.54 -5.27
C GLN A 61 -4.56 -1.71 -5.43
N ASP A 62 -4.83 -2.84 -4.79
CA ASP A 62 -4.09 -4.09 -5.00
C ASP A 62 -5.00 -5.15 -5.62
N ILE A 63 -4.43 -5.95 -6.51
CA ILE A 63 -5.04 -7.10 -7.15
C ILE A 63 -4.13 -8.30 -6.87
N ASN A 64 -4.71 -9.34 -6.29
CA ASN A 64 -4.05 -10.58 -5.94
C ASN A 64 -4.63 -11.74 -6.76
N LEU A 65 -3.73 -12.52 -7.37
CA LEU A 65 -4.02 -13.59 -8.30
C LEU A 65 -3.33 -14.88 -7.85
N ALA A 66 -4.11 -15.85 -7.37
CA ALA A 66 -3.66 -17.19 -6.98
C ALA A 66 -4.00 -18.20 -8.08
N LEU A 67 -3.43 -18.02 -9.27
CA LEU A 67 -3.71 -18.84 -10.45
C LEU A 67 -3.01 -20.20 -10.40
N LEU A 68 -1.85 -20.27 -9.75
CA LEU A 68 -1.05 -21.48 -9.62
C LEU A 68 -1.05 -21.95 -8.16
N PRO A 69 -0.97 -23.27 -7.92
CA PRO A 69 -0.79 -23.79 -6.57
C PRO A 69 0.42 -23.15 -5.91
N LYS A 70 0.29 -22.79 -4.64
CA LYS A 70 1.39 -22.24 -3.83
C LYS A 70 2.00 -20.94 -4.37
N THR A 71 1.35 -20.27 -5.31
CA THR A 71 1.87 -19.03 -5.91
C THR A 71 0.81 -17.95 -5.86
N LEU A 72 1.20 -16.76 -5.39
CA LEU A 72 0.37 -15.57 -5.34
C LEU A 72 1.05 -14.46 -6.13
N PHE A 73 0.43 -14.03 -7.21
CA PHE A 73 0.84 -12.82 -7.92
C PHE A 73 0.09 -11.64 -7.33
N THR A 74 0.81 -10.55 -7.10
CA THR A 74 0.25 -9.30 -6.60
C THR A 74 0.65 -8.20 -7.56
N THR A 75 -0.32 -7.43 -8.03
CA THR A 75 -0.07 -6.14 -8.68
C THR A 75 -0.85 -5.08 -7.96
N GLY A 76 -0.34 -3.87 -7.90
CA GLY A 76 -1.03 -2.79 -7.25
C GLY A 76 -0.57 -1.44 -7.74
N TYR A 77 -1.43 -0.48 -7.52
CA TYR A 77 -1.18 0.91 -7.80
C TYR A 77 -1.49 1.71 -6.54
N ARG A 78 -0.63 2.68 -6.24
CA ARG A 78 -0.79 3.58 -5.11
C ARG A 78 -0.53 4.99 -5.59
N TYR A 79 -1.46 5.87 -5.29
CA TYR A 79 -1.31 7.31 -5.50
C TYR A 79 -1.24 7.96 -4.13
N THR A 80 -0.27 8.81 -3.89
CA THR A 80 -0.13 9.52 -2.62
C THR A 80 0.20 10.97 -2.86
N LYS A 81 -0.61 11.85 -2.28
CA LYS A 81 -0.42 13.30 -2.31
C LYS A 81 0.05 13.78 -0.93
N TYR A 82 1.21 14.38 -0.89
CA TYR A 82 1.85 14.88 0.32
C TYR A 82 1.62 16.40 0.50
N TYR A 83 2.10 16.92 1.62
CA TYR A 83 2.18 18.36 1.88
C TYR A 83 3.07 19.04 0.82
N ASP A 84 2.73 20.27 0.43
CA ASP A 84 3.34 21.02 -0.69
C ASP A 84 2.99 20.50 -2.10
N ASP A 85 1.84 19.83 -2.23
CA ASP A 85 1.30 19.30 -3.50
C ASP A 85 2.25 18.32 -4.24
N VAL A 86 3.20 17.70 -3.53
CA VAL A 86 4.02 16.62 -4.08
C VAL A 86 3.17 15.38 -4.30
N GLU A 87 3.09 14.94 -5.55
CA GLU A 87 2.35 13.76 -5.97
C GLU A 87 3.30 12.61 -6.24
N VAL A 88 2.96 11.43 -5.73
CA VAL A 88 3.74 10.21 -5.91
C VAL A 88 2.81 9.10 -6.39
N ASP A 89 3.07 8.65 -7.60
CA ASP A 89 2.50 7.46 -8.20
C ASP A 89 3.41 6.26 -7.95
N ALA A 90 2.85 5.13 -7.58
CA ALA A 90 3.61 3.92 -7.38
C ALA A 90 2.91 2.71 -7.98
N TRP A 91 3.58 2.07 -8.92
CA TRP A 91 3.17 0.78 -9.48
C TRP A 91 3.99 -0.33 -8.84
N GLN A 92 3.32 -1.33 -8.29
CA GLN A 92 3.96 -2.49 -7.69
C GLN A 92 3.51 -3.78 -8.36
N GLY A 93 4.44 -4.70 -8.52
CA GLY A 93 4.21 -6.03 -9.04
C GLY A 93 5.06 -7.02 -8.27
N GLY A 94 4.54 -8.21 -7.99
CA GLY A 94 5.27 -9.19 -7.20
C GLY A 94 4.69 -10.58 -7.29
N VAL A 95 5.48 -11.54 -6.82
CA VAL A 95 5.12 -12.94 -6.74
C VAL A 95 5.54 -13.47 -5.37
N SER A 96 4.69 -14.28 -4.75
CA SER A 96 4.97 -14.97 -3.51
C SER A 96 4.76 -16.47 -3.68
N LEU A 97 5.76 -17.24 -3.31
CA LEU A 97 5.80 -18.70 -3.38
C LEU A 97 5.74 -19.28 -1.97
N TYR A 98 4.84 -20.24 -1.78
CA TYR A 98 4.57 -20.91 -0.51
C TYR A 98 5.09 -22.35 -0.58
N THR A 99 6.33 -22.58 -0.15
CA THR A 99 6.97 -23.90 -0.19
C THR A 99 7.05 -24.50 1.21
N GLY A 100 5.98 -25.17 1.63
CA GLY A 100 5.90 -25.79 2.95
C GLY A 100 5.92 -24.72 4.06
N PRO A 101 6.86 -24.77 5.02
CA PRO A 101 7.01 -23.75 6.06
C PRO A 101 7.69 -22.46 5.57
N VAL A 102 8.15 -22.41 4.32
CA VAL A 102 8.90 -21.28 3.77
C VAL A 102 8.03 -20.46 2.82
N ILE A 103 8.01 -19.15 3.02
CA ILE A 103 7.41 -18.17 2.12
C ILE A 103 8.53 -17.37 1.49
N THR A 104 8.60 -17.37 0.15
CA THR A 104 9.53 -16.54 -0.62
C THR A 104 8.76 -15.54 -1.45
N SER A 105 9.01 -14.26 -1.25
CA SER A 105 8.31 -13.19 -1.95
C SER A 105 9.30 -12.29 -2.67
N TYR A 106 8.98 -11.96 -3.92
CA TYR A 106 9.64 -10.94 -4.71
C TYR A 106 8.64 -9.83 -5.01
N ARG A 107 9.06 -8.57 -4.81
CA ARG A 107 8.25 -7.40 -5.15
C ARG A 107 9.12 -6.35 -5.83
N TYR A 108 8.66 -5.94 -7.00
CA TYR A 108 9.10 -4.76 -7.70
C TYR A 108 8.15 -3.60 -7.40
N THR A 109 8.68 -2.41 -7.17
CA THR A 109 7.88 -1.20 -7.05
C THR A 109 8.58 -0.07 -7.80
N HIS A 110 7.87 0.50 -8.77
CA HIS A 110 8.27 1.69 -9.46
C HIS A 110 7.52 2.87 -8.86
N TYR A 111 8.24 3.94 -8.56
CA TYR A 111 7.72 5.19 -8.04
C TYR A 111 7.96 6.27 -9.09
N ASP A 112 6.97 7.10 -9.33
CA ASP A 112 7.10 8.30 -10.13
C ASP A 112 6.64 9.47 -9.26
N SER A 113 7.53 10.42 -9.01
CA SER A 113 7.25 11.59 -8.19
C SER A 113 7.36 12.85 -9.02
N SER A 114 6.39 13.75 -8.87
CA SER A 114 6.32 15.01 -9.60
C SER A 114 7.56 15.90 -9.42
N ASP A 115 8.27 15.76 -8.29
CA ASP A 115 9.35 16.67 -7.89
C ASP A 115 10.76 16.02 -7.95
N ALA A 116 10.85 14.70 -7.78
CA ALA A 116 12.11 13.95 -7.73
C ALA A 116 12.34 12.99 -8.92
N GLY A 117 11.33 12.81 -9.80
CA GLY A 117 11.38 11.89 -10.93
C GLY A 117 11.17 10.41 -10.56
N GLY A 118 11.44 9.52 -11.52
CA GLY A 118 11.21 8.09 -11.40
C GLY A 118 12.26 7.35 -10.57
N SER A 119 11.81 6.47 -9.67
CA SER A 119 12.65 5.60 -8.83
C SER A 119 12.11 4.17 -8.84
N TYR A 120 12.93 3.18 -8.53
CA TYR A 120 12.47 1.79 -8.41
C TYR A 120 13.09 1.08 -7.22
N SER A 121 12.37 0.09 -6.70
CA SER A 121 12.77 -0.74 -5.59
C SER A 121 12.50 -2.21 -5.91
N ASN A 122 13.45 -3.06 -5.55
CA ASN A 122 13.34 -4.50 -5.63
C ASN A 122 13.49 -5.06 -4.21
N MET A 123 12.48 -5.79 -3.76
CA MET A 123 12.46 -6.39 -2.43
C MET A 123 12.33 -7.90 -2.57
N ILE A 124 13.28 -8.62 -1.96
CA ILE A 124 13.21 -10.07 -1.75
C ILE A 124 12.99 -10.30 -0.26
N PHE A 125 11.98 -11.09 0.07
CA PHE A 125 11.66 -11.48 1.43
C PHE A 125 11.58 -12.99 1.53
N ARG A 126 12.18 -13.54 2.58
CA ARG A 126 12.07 -14.95 2.94
C ARG A 126 11.64 -15.03 4.40
N ALA A 127 10.53 -15.73 4.64
CA ALA A 127 10.12 -16.12 5.98
C ALA A 127 10.12 -17.65 6.08
N SER A 128 10.51 -18.15 7.24
CA SER A 128 10.31 -19.54 7.66
C SER A 128 9.65 -19.51 9.03
N GLU A 129 8.57 -20.28 9.19
CA GLU A 129 7.99 -20.59 10.51
C GLU A 129 8.92 -21.47 11.34
#